data_AF-Q9NAC2-F1
#
_entry.id   AF-Q9NAC2-F1
#
_cell.length_a   1.000
_cell.length_b   1.000
_cell.length_c   1.000
_cell.angle_alpha   90.00
_cell.angle_beta   90.00
_cell.angle_gamma   90.00
#
_symmetry.space_group_name_H-M   'P 1'
#
loop_
_entity.id
_entity.type
_entity.pdbx_description
1 polymer ?
#
loop_
_entity_poly.entity_id
_entity_poly.type
_entity_poly.pdbx_seq_one_letter_code
_entity_poly.pdbx_strand_id
1 'polypeptide(L)'
;MFQPGLSPPDPPTALQKSKLLRGLNSDNNIQSITHKVSEMKLDTVSVPVNSKFVPNNLESKTISAKLKDPILSDRHPFEDYYHDQQNVEQNSENPVKRLLLNTNLDDIQAFRNETIPCMKKPGRCHMRIPADSQRPPLSFFCGAKPSQPYALYVVAQGGTSLKCFSVFKELPADDRPDLFSADLSCFSYDILSERQAVVSDFLIGDLIIVFSLEVRYGVPPDSYLRDSTHVLKLESHKYWSIEKFAVVQRCVTQPEPFSVHQSHFKADKRLILVNNILTPLTVPTKLLGESCRGVVRAFLPQAAPGLTLSSLKPGVLYEEVRRRTAHLGSHWEAMSPQVLDLEVVDNGSMLSRLVEECIDVNTEAIATLYEDRGTHPTKVEKVTCGLRTVTIQFTIGTPSYSAAIRKWKKGTRCSLETAAGDILSVLVENAIPLKSRVIITASIIKSRVDVRILNTLLGQHVIINQDCGKN
;
A
#
# COMPACT_ATOMS: atom_id res chain seq x y z
N MET A 1 0.45 -13.11 -65.45
CA MET A 1 -0.65 -12.28 -64.93
C MET A 1 -0.29 -11.86 -63.52
N PHE A 2 0.33 -10.69 -63.35
CA PHE A 2 0.55 -10.10 -62.04
C PHE A 2 -0.53 -9.03 -61.85
N GLN A 3 -1.50 -9.29 -60.96
CA GLN A 3 -2.45 -8.26 -60.53
C GLN A 3 -1.75 -7.35 -59.51
N PRO A 4 -1.75 -6.03 -59.72
CA PRO A 4 -1.04 -5.09 -58.86
C PRO A 4 -1.89 -4.66 -57.66
N GLY A 5 -1.26 -4.73 -56.49
CA GLY A 5 -1.27 -3.67 -55.47
C GLY A 5 -2.62 -3.19 -54.96
N LEU A 6 -3.23 -3.95 -54.05
CA LEU A 6 -4.04 -3.35 -52.99
C LEU A 6 -3.08 -2.91 -51.89
N SER A 7 -2.84 -1.60 -51.81
CA SER A 7 -2.12 -0.99 -50.69
C SER A 7 -2.87 -1.31 -49.38
N PRO A 8 -2.18 -1.82 -48.34
CA PRO A 8 -2.81 -2.11 -47.06
C PRO A 8 -3.39 -0.82 -46.46
N PRO A 9 -4.57 -0.90 -45.81
CA PRO A 9 -5.21 0.26 -45.23
C PRO A 9 -4.35 0.85 -44.12
N ASP A 10 -4.27 2.19 -44.08
CA ASP A 10 -3.51 2.92 -43.08
C ASP A 10 -3.99 2.58 -41.65
N PRO A 11 -3.06 2.41 -40.69
CA PRO A 11 -3.41 2.09 -39.33
C PRO A 11 -4.22 3.23 -38.69
N PRO A 12 -5.28 2.90 -37.92
CA PRO A 12 -6.17 3.90 -37.37
C PRO A 12 -5.45 4.78 -36.34
N THR A 13 -5.67 6.09 -36.49
CA THR A 13 -5.14 7.12 -35.60
C THR A 13 -5.75 7.01 -34.19
N ALA A 14 -5.03 7.48 -33.16
CA ALA A 14 -5.44 7.38 -31.75
C ALA A 14 -6.88 7.87 -31.47
N LEU A 15 -7.35 8.88 -32.22
CA LEU A 15 -8.70 9.40 -32.11
C LEU A 15 -9.77 8.40 -32.64
N GLN A 16 -9.45 7.65 -33.69
CA GLN A 16 -10.32 6.59 -34.25
C GLN A 16 -10.42 5.40 -33.29
N LYS A 17 -9.32 5.03 -32.62
CA LYS A 17 -9.31 3.98 -31.58
C LYS A 17 -10.28 4.32 -30.43
N SER A 18 -10.30 5.59 -30.00
CA SER A 18 -11.20 6.02 -28.92
C SER A 18 -12.69 6.04 -29.31
N LYS A 19 -13.00 6.35 -30.58
CA LYS A 19 -14.40 6.36 -31.07
C LYS A 19 -14.96 4.95 -31.25
N LEU A 20 -14.14 3.98 -31.68
CA LEU A 20 -14.56 2.59 -31.82
C LEU A 20 -14.93 1.97 -30.46
N LEU A 21 -14.19 2.30 -29.40
CA LEU A 21 -14.51 1.83 -28.04
C LEU A 21 -15.74 2.53 -27.44
N ARG A 22 -15.99 3.83 -27.76
CA ARG A 22 -17.18 4.55 -27.27
C ARG A 22 -18.48 4.15 -27.97
N GLY A 23 -18.42 3.62 -29.20
CA GLY A 23 -19.60 3.20 -29.95
C GLY A 23 -20.34 1.99 -29.39
N LEU A 24 -19.78 1.33 -28.36
CA LEU A 24 -20.35 0.13 -27.74
C LEU A 24 -21.19 0.41 -26.48
N ASN A 25 -21.38 1.68 -26.10
CA ASN A 25 -22.20 2.06 -24.94
C ASN A 25 -23.67 2.37 -25.30
N SER A 26 -24.27 1.65 -26.25
CA SER A 26 -25.71 1.73 -26.52
C SER A 26 -26.43 0.50 -25.96
N ASP A 27 -27.23 0.75 -24.92
CA ASP A 27 -28.45 0.03 -24.53
C ASP A 27 -28.39 -1.50 -24.54
N ASN A 28 -28.16 -2.10 -23.36
CA ASN A 28 -28.94 -3.26 -22.91
C ASN A 28 -28.69 -3.57 -21.43
N ASN A 29 -29.76 -3.46 -20.63
CA ASN A 29 -30.02 -4.21 -19.39
C ASN A 29 -28.94 -4.22 -18.30
N ILE A 30 -28.65 -3.04 -17.72
CA ILE A 30 -27.96 -2.92 -16.43
C ILE A 30 -28.96 -3.16 -15.28
N GLN A 31 -29.44 -4.39 -15.07
CA GLN A 31 -30.10 -4.76 -13.79
C GLN A 31 -29.91 -6.22 -13.31
N SER A 32 -29.12 -7.10 -13.95
CA SER A 32 -29.09 -8.51 -13.51
C SER A 32 -27.73 -9.17 -13.18
N ILE A 33 -26.61 -8.46 -13.05
CA ILE A 33 -25.30 -9.10 -12.76
C ILE A 33 -24.66 -8.70 -11.42
N THR A 34 -25.35 -7.94 -10.56
CA THR A 34 -24.83 -7.62 -9.21
C THR A 34 -25.05 -8.70 -8.15
N HIS A 35 -25.67 -9.85 -8.46
CA HIS A 35 -26.08 -10.82 -7.44
C HIS A 35 -25.23 -12.10 -7.28
N LYS A 36 -24.03 -12.20 -7.86
CA LYS A 36 -23.24 -13.45 -7.76
C LYS A 36 -21.84 -13.38 -7.14
N VAL A 37 -21.43 -12.25 -6.56
CA VAL A 37 -20.08 -12.14 -5.95
C VAL A 37 -20.09 -12.19 -4.42
N SER A 38 -21.24 -12.13 -3.75
CA SER A 38 -21.32 -12.09 -2.28
C SER A 38 -21.27 -13.44 -1.55
N GLU A 39 -21.13 -14.58 -2.24
CA GLU A 39 -21.05 -15.90 -1.60
C GLU A 39 -19.75 -16.65 -1.93
N MET A 40 -18.62 -16.16 -1.41
CA MET A 40 -17.46 -17.00 -1.13
C MET A 40 -16.99 -16.72 0.30
N LYS A 41 -17.66 -17.38 1.26
CA LYS A 41 -17.13 -17.55 2.62
C LYS A 41 -15.82 -18.32 2.52
N LEU A 42 -14.72 -17.64 2.86
CA LEU A 42 -13.41 -18.25 3.04
C LEU A 42 -13.45 -19.08 4.32
N ASP A 43 -13.51 -20.40 4.20
CA ASP A 43 -13.33 -21.32 5.32
C ASP A 43 -11.92 -21.18 5.88
N THR A 44 -11.84 -20.74 7.13
CA THR A 44 -10.60 -20.62 7.89
C THR A 44 -10.15 -22.01 8.33
N VAL A 45 -9.23 -22.62 7.59
CA VAL A 45 -8.58 -23.88 8.00
C VAL A 45 -7.51 -23.57 9.05
N SER A 46 -7.78 -23.90 10.31
CA SER A 46 -6.82 -23.89 11.41
C SER A 46 -5.98 -25.17 11.41
N VAL A 47 -4.68 -25.04 11.16
CA VAL A 47 -3.71 -26.15 11.23
C VAL A 47 -3.00 -26.11 12.59
N PRO A 48 -2.88 -27.23 13.33
CA PRO A 48 -2.35 -27.22 14.69
C PRO A 48 -0.83 -27.04 14.71
N VAL A 49 -0.39 -26.03 15.46
CA VAL A 49 1.03 -25.71 15.68
C VAL A 49 1.61 -26.68 16.69
N ASN A 50 2.37 -27.66 16.19
CA ASN A 50 3.28 -28.46 16.99
C ASN A 50 4.70 -28.21 16.49
N SER A 51 5.51 -27.49 17.26
CA SER A 51 6.95 -27.76 17.38
C SER A 51 7.60 -26.80 18.36
N LYS A 52 8.16 -27.42 19.40
CA LYS A 52 9.06 -26.83 20.39
C LYS A 52 10.33 -26.36 19.68
N PHE A 53 10.60 -25.07 19.72
CA PHE A 53 11.97 -24.55 19.72
C PHE A 53 11.92 -23.21 20.45
N VAL A 54 12.46 -23.19 21.66
CA VAL A 54 12.67 -21.97 22.47
C VAL A 54 14.12 -21.58 22.23
N PRO A 55 14.44 -20.58 21.40
CA PRO A 55 15.77 -20.00 21.38
C PRO A 55 15.89 -19.06 22.58
N ASN A 56 16.96 -19.28 23.34
CA ASN A 56 17.31 -18.56 24.56
C ASN A 56 17.23 -17.04 24.41
N ASN A 57 16.67 -16.43 25.46
CA ASN A 57 16.68 -15.02 25.82
C ASN A 57 18.00 -14.31 25.45
N LEU A 58 17.99 -13.56 24.35
CA LEU A 58 18.62 -12.25 24.35
C LEU A 58 17.49 -11.24 24.54
N GLU A 59 17.18 -10.94 25.79
CA GLU A 59 16.42 -9.74 26.16
C GLU A 59 17.24 -8.54 25.68
N SER A 60 16.98 -8.10 24.46
CA SER A 60 17.34 -6.77 24.02
C SER A 60 16.65 -5.80 24.99
N LYS A 61 17.42 -5.27 25.95
CA LYS A 61 17.10 -4.10 26.75
C LYS A 61 16.95 -2.89 25.83
N THR A 62 15.94 -2.90 24.96
CA THR A 62 15.40 -1.68 24.40
C THR A 62 14.59 -1.10 25.54
N ILE A 63 15.15 -0.09 26.22
CA ILE A 63 14.42 0.72 27.19
C ILE A 63 13.30 1.39 26.38
N SER A 64 12.16 0.71 26.25
CA SER A 64 10.92 1.31 25.77
C SER A 64 10.49 2.27 26.86
N ALA A 65 11.02 3.49 26.81
CA ALA A 65 10.51 4.56 27.63
C ALA A 65 9.03 4.72 27.23
N LYS A 66 8.11 4.30 28.11
CA LYS A 66 6.68 4.52 27.90
C LYS A 66 6.48 6.00 27.58
N LEU A 67 5.91 6.29 26.42
CA LEU A 67 5.62 7.66 26.01
C LEU A 67 4.69 8.31 27.03
N LYS A 68 4.85 9.63 27.23
CA LYS A 68 3.93 10.42 28.05
C LYS A 68 2.54 10.37 27.42
N ASP A 69 1.50 10.50 28.24
CA ASP A 69 0.13 10.60 27.71
C ASP A 69 0.03 11.78 26.72
N PRO A 70 -0.77 11.66 25.65
CA PRO A 70 -0.96 12.73 24.68
C PRO A 70 -1.48 14.02 25.33
N ILE A 71 -0.88 15.16 24.98
CA ILE A 71 -1.27 16.49 25.46
C ILE A 71 -1.62 17.35 24.25
N LEU A 72 -2.63 18.22 24.41
CA LEU A 72 -2.97 19.22 23.39
C LEU A 72 -1.76 20.13 23.14
N SER A 73 -1.42 20.32 21.87
CA SER A 73 -0.33 21.18 21.45
C SER A 73 -0.73 21.93 20.20
N ASP A 74 -0.40 23.21 20.13
CA ASP A 74 -0.60 24.01 18.92
C ASP A 74 0.41 23.62 17.82
N ARG A 75 1.52 23.00 18.21
CA ARG A 75 2.63 22.66 17.32
C ARG A 75 2.84 21.17 17.21
N HIS A 76 3.12 20.72 16.00
CA HIS A 76 3.49 19.33 15.75
C HIS A 76 4.90 19.02 16.27
N PRO A 77 5.19 17.81 16.79
CA PRO A 77 6.53 17.44 17.27
C PRO A 77 7.65 17.58 16.23
N PHE A 78 7.29 17.55 14.95
CA PHE A 78 8.21 17.71 13.82
C PHE A 78 8.13 19.06 13.11
N GLU A 79 7.50 20.09 13.68
CA GLU A 79 7.34 21.41 13.03
C GLU A 79 8.66 21.95 12.42
N ASP A 80 9.76 21.91 13.19
CA ASP A 80 11.06 22.43 12.75
C ASP A 80 11.65 21.74 11.50
N TYR A 81 11.19 20.53 11.18
CA TYR A 81 11.67 19.74 10.04
C TYR A 81 10.96 20.06 8.73
N TYR A 82 9.84 20.79 8.75
CA TYR A 82 9.04 21.08 7.56
C TYR A 82 9.12 22.55 7.17
N HIS A 83 8.97 22.83 5.88
CA HIS A 83 8.75 24.19 5.39
C HIS A 83 7.35 24.65 5.76
N ASP A 84 7.20 25.93 6.10
CA ASP A 84 5.91 26.60 6.14
C ASP A 84 5.29 26.51 4.73
N GLN A 85 4.33 25.62 4.53
CA GLN A 85 3.72 25.44 3.23
C GLN A 85 2.87 26.67 2.90
N GLN A 86 3.33 27.47 1.93
CA GLN A 86 2.40 28.27 1.15
C GLN A 86 1.56 27.30 0.32
N ASN A 87 0.23 27.44 0.37
CA ASN A 87 -0.71 26.62 -0.41
C ASN A 87 -0.23 26.54 -1.87
N VAL A 88 0.40 25.43 -2.24
CA VAL A 88 0.68 25.15 -3.64
C VAL A 88 -0.67 24.73 -4.21
N GLU A 89 -1.40 25.68 -4.82
CA GLU A 89 -2.58 25.37 -5.62
C GLU A 89 -2.17 24.59 -6.88
N GLN A 90 -1.68 23.36 -6.69
CA GLN A 90 -1.58 22.40 -7.77
C GLN A 90 -2.98 21.87 -8.01
N ASN A 91 -3.63 22.42 -9.05
CA ASN A 91 -4.88 21.93 -9.61
C ASN A 91 -4.65 20.56 -10.27
N SER A 92 -4.34 19.55 -9.47
CA SER A 92 -4.48 18.17 -9.90
C SER A 92 -5.97 17.90 -10.13
N GLU A 93 -6.33 17.43 -11.32
CA GLU A 93 -7.68 16.92 -11.61
C GLU A 93 -8.03 15.73 -10.71
N ASN A 94 -7.03 14.93 -10.34
CA ASN A 94 -7.20 13.78 -9.45
C ASN A 94 -7.36 14.25 -7.98
N PRO A 95 -8.50 13.94 -7.32
CA PRO A 95 -8.79 14.41 -5.97
C PRO A 95 -7.89 13.77 -4.91
N VAL A 96 -7.44 12.52 -5.10
CA VAL A 96 -6.48 11.89 -4.19
C VAL A 96 -5.17 12.66 -4.19
N LYS A 97 -4.59 12.90 -5.38
CA LYS A 97 -3.33 13.66 -5.50
C LYS A 97 -3.46 15.07 -4.91
N ARG A 98 -4.60 15.73 -5.15
CA ARG A 98 -4.89 17.05 -4.59
C ARG A 98 -4.88 17.04 -3.06
N LEU A 99 -5.55 16.06 -2.43
CA LEU A 99 -5.53 15.91 -0.98
C LEU A 99 -4.11 15.63 -0.46
N LEU A 100 -3.39 14.69 -1.08
CA LEU A 100 -2.03 14.34 -0.66
C LEU A 100 -1.05 15.52 -0.73
N LEU A 101 -1.23 16.42 -1.71
CA LEU A 101 -0.38 17.61 -1.87
C LEU A 101 -0.78 18.76 -0.94
N ASN A 102 -2.07 18.89 -0.63
CA ASN A 102 -2.60 20.02 0.11
C ASN A 102 -2.73 19.78 1.62
N THR A 103 -2.64 18.53 2.08
CA THR A 103 -2.54 18.24 3.51
C THR A 103 -1.20 18.73 4.03
N ASN A 104 -1.25 19.48 5.13
CA ASN A 104 -0.07 20.03 5.79
C ASN A 104 0.06 19.54 7.23
N LEU A 105 1.09 20.02 7.93
CA LEU A 105 1.39 19.60 9.29
C LEU A 105 0.35 20.12 10.30
N ASP A 106 -0.22 21.30 10.05
CA ASP A 106 -1.27 21.90 10.88
C ASP A 106 -2.56 21.10 10.81
N ASP A 107 -2.95 20.64 9.61
CA ASP A 107 -4.12 19.77 9.41
C ASP A 107 -3.97 18.49 10.24
N ILE A 108 -2.77 17.88 10.20
CA ILE A 108 -2.44 16.67 10.96
C ILE A 108 -2.45 16.94 12.47
N GLN A 109 -1.86 18.05 12.92
CA GLN A 109 -1.82 18.40 14.33
C GLN A 109 -3.22 18.76 14.88
N ALA A 110 -4.04 19.43 14.08
CA ALA A 110 -5.43 19.72 14.42
C ALA A 110 -6.22 18.42 14.63
N PHE A 111 -6.04 17.43 13.75
CA PHE A 111 -6.67 16.12 13.94
C PHE A 111 -6.10 15.37 15.15
N ARG A 112 -4.77 15.41 15.38
CA ARG A 112 -4.16 14.84 16.59
C ARG A 112 -4.80 15.42 17.85
N ASN A 113 -5.00 16.73 17.91
CA ASN A 113 -5.68 17.41 19.01
C ASN A 113 -7.14 16.99 19.15
N GLU A 114 -7.87 16.86 18.05
CA GLU A 114 -9.28 16.41 18.05
C GLU A 114 -9.46 15.02 18.67
N THR A 115 -8.47 14.13 18.51
CA THR A 115 -8.54 12.77 19.09
C THR A 115 -8.34 12.75 20.61
N ILE A 116 -7.66 13.74 21.21
CA ILE A 116 -7.30 13.71 22.64
C ILE A 116 -8.54 13.73 23.56
N PRO A 117 -9.53 14.63 23.35
CA PRO A 117 -10.79 14.58 24.10
C PRO A 117 -11.55 13.26 23.92
N CYS A 118 -11.44 12.61 22.75
CA CYS A 118 -12.09 11.33 22.49
C CYS A 118 -11.55 10.20 23.36
N MET A 119 -10.26 10.23 23.73
CA MET A 119 -9.65 9.22 24.61
C MET A 119 -10.30 9.15 26.01
N LYS A 120 -10.92 10.25 26.45
CA LYS A 120 -11.60 10.34 27.75
C LYS A 120 -13.06 9.89 27.71
N LYS A 121 -13.63 9.74 26.51
CA LYS A 121 -15.03 9.35 26.33
C LYS A 121 -15.10 7.81 26.25
N PRO A 122 -15.96 7.16 27.05
CA PRO A 122 -16.15 5.72 26.91
C PRO A 122 -16.70 5.39 25.52
N GLY A 123 -16.24 4.28 24.96
CA GLY A 123 -16.73 3.80 23.68
C GLY A 123 -18.23 3.54 23.73
N ARG A 124 -18.96 3.97 22.70
CA ARG A 124 -20.42 3.84 22.65
C ARG A 124 -20.81 2.47 22.12
N CYS A 125 -21.85 1.88 22.71
CA CYS A 125 -22.51 0.74 22.12
C CYS A 125 -23.45 1.26 21.04
N HIS A 126 -23.06 1.12 19.77
CA HIS A 126 -23.90 1.49 18.65
C HIS A 126 -24.87 0.37 18.35
N MET A 127 -26.17 0.68 18.30
CA MET A 127 -27.13 -0.26 17.75
C MET A 127 -26.99 -0.27 16.22
N ARG A 128 -26.93 -1.47 15.65
CA ARG A 128 -26.91 -1.61 14.19
C ARG A 128 -28.25 -1.15 13.66
N ILE A 129 -28.25 -0.10 12.85
CA ILE A 129 -29.43 0.31 12.11
C ILE A 129 -29.75 -0.84 11.12
N PRO A 130 -30.99 -1.35 11.09
CA PRO A 130 -31.38 -2.36 10.12
C PRO A 130 -30.98 -1.92 8.71
N ALA A 131 -30.49 -2.86 7.90
CA ALA A 131 -30.16 -2.55 6.53
C ALA A 131 -31.43 -2.08 5.83
N ASP A 132 -31.50 -0.79 5.53
CA ASP A 132 -32.61 -0.24 4.76
C ASP A 132 -32.62 -0.92 3.38
N SER A 133 -33.80 -1.22 2.87
CA SER A 133 -33.97 -1.93 1.59
C SER A 133 -33.51 -1.07 0.41
N GLN A 134 -33.48 0.25 0.60
CA GLN A 134 -32.90 1.21 -0.33
C GLN A 134 -31.63 1.80 0.26
N ARG A 135 -30.50 1.10 0.10
CA ARG A 135 -29.20 1.67 0.46
C ARG A 135 -28.80 2.69 -0.61
N PRO A 136 -28.59 3.98 -0.26
CA PRO A 136 -28.10 4.94 -1.23
C PRO A 136 -26.71 4.50 -1.72
N PRO A 137 -26.39 4.76 -3.01
CA PRO A 137 -25.07 4.43 -3.56
C PRO A 137 -23.98 5.19 -2.81
N LEU A 138 -22.74 4.69 -2.91
CA LEU A 138 -21.59 5.36 -2.33
C LEU A 138 -21.33 6.69 -3.05
N SER A 139 -21.33 7.78 -2.30
CA SER A 139 -20.94 9.11 -2.74
C SER A 139 -19.45 9.33 -2.50
N PHE A 140 -18.78 10.00 -3.43
CA PHE A 140 -17.34 10.20 -3.37
C PHE A 140 -16.97 11.66 -3.17
N PHE A 141 -15.94 11.88 -2.36
CA PHE A 141 -15.31 13.17 -2.17
C PHE A 141 -14.44 13.51 -3.39
N CYS A 142 -14.78 14.62 -4.06
CA CYS A 142 -14.03 15.17 -5.20
C CYS A 142 -13.52 16.60 -4.94
N GLY A 143 -13.75 17.12 -3.72
CA GLY A 143 -13.51 18.51 -3.34
C GLY A 143 -12.03 18.89 -3.16
N ALA A 144 -11.82 20.10 -2.65
CA ALA A 144 -10.52 20.55 -2.15
C ALA A 144 -10.25 19.96 -0.75
N LYS A 145 -9.31 20.51 0.03
CA LYS A 145 -9.12 20.07 1.42
C LYS A 145 -10.36 20.38 2.29
N PRO A 146 -10.76 19.51 3.23
CA PRO A 146 -11.79 19.85 4.21
C PRO A 146 -11.41 21.05 5.08
N SER A 147 -12.41 21.80 5.55
CA SER A 147 -12.22 22.93 6.47
C SER A 147 -12.10 22.51 7.94
N GLN A 148 -12.69 21.37 8.29
CA GLN A 148 -12.63 20.79 9.64
C GLN A 148 -11.41 19.87 9.78
N PRO A 149 -10.92 19.63 11.02
CA PRO A 149 -9.82 18.69 11.26
C PRO A 149 -10.07 17.34 10.61
N TYR A 150 -9.04 16.79 9.96
CA TYR A 150 -9.14 15.52 9.26
C TYR A 150 -7.80 14.79 9.20
N ALA A 151 -7.86 13.48 8.99
CA ALA A 151 -6.71 12.66 8.64
C ALA A 151 -7.04 11.77 7.45
N LEU A 152 -6.00 11.43 6.69
CA LEU A 152 -6.13 10.52 5.55
C LEU A 152 -5.72 9.11 5.98
N TYR A 153 -6.60 8.15 5.72
CA TYR A 153 -6.34 6.74 5.93
C TYR A 153 -6.58 5.95 4.65
N VAL A 154 -5.85 4.84 4.49
CA VAL A 154 -6.03 3.89 3.39
C VAL A 154 -6.58 2.57 3.95
N VAL A 155 -7.62 2.04 3.31
CA VAL A 155 -8.14 0.70 3.60
C VAL A 155 -7.10 -0.34 3.17
N ALA A 156 -6.49 -1.09 4.09
CA ALA A 156 -5.42 -2.03 3.73
C ALA A 156 -5.74 -3.50 3.99
N GLN A 157 -6.69 -3.80 4.86
CA GLN A 157 -7.10 -5.18 5.14
C GLN A 157 -8.59 -5.29 5.44
N GLY A 158 -9.20 -6.41 5.05
CA GLY A 158 -10.60 -6.71 5.31
C GLY A 158 -10.84 -7.86 6.30
N GLY A 159 -12.11 -8.09 6.60
CA GLY A 159 -12.61 -9.03 7.60
C GLY A 159 -14.04 -8.67 7.99
N THR A 160 -14.39 -8.85 9.26
CA THR A 160 -15.66 -8.34 9.81
C THR A 160 -15.68 -6.82 9.94
N SER A 161 -14.51 -6.21 10.07
CA SER A 161 -14.25 -4.77 9.91
C SER A 161 -13.06 -4.59 8.97
N LEU A 162 -12.91 -3.37 8.47
CA LEU A 162 -11.78 -2.98 7.64
C LEU A 162 -10.72 -2.32 8.53
N LYS A 163 -9.45 -2.70 8.33
CA LYS A 163 -8.31 -2.04 8.96
C LYS A 163 -7.82 -0.93 8.04
N CYS A 164 -7.82 0.27 8.58
CA CYS A 164 -7.37 1.48 7.90
C CYS A 164 -6.03 1.91 8.51
N PHE A 165 -5.11 2.39 7.68
CA PHE A 165 -3.78 2.84 8.11
C PHE A 165 -3.54 4.28 7.72
N SER A 166 -2.86 5.03 8.58
CA SER A 166 -2.55 6.43 8.34
C SER A 166 -1.71 6.59 7.07
N VAL A 167 -2.13 7.48 6.18
CA VAL A 167 -1.36 7.82 4.98
C VAL A 167 -0.02 8.43 5.36
N PHE A 168 -0.02 9.41 6.25
CA PHE A 168 1.17 10.17 6.63
C PHE A 168 1.81 9.62 7.90
N LYS A 169 3.14 9.50 7.92
CA LYS A 169 3.94 9.08 9.08
C LYS A 169 3.90 10.12 10.20
N GLU A 170 3.66 11.37 9.85
CA GLU A 170 3.57 12.50 10.76
C GLU A 170 2.34 12.39 11.67
N LEU A 171 1.27 11.73 11.21
CA LEU A 171 0.08 11.55 12.04
C LEU A 171 0.40 10.79 13.36
N PRO A 172 0.96 9.57 13.31
CA PRO A 172 1.45 8.93 14.52
C PRO A 172 2.79 9.50 15.04
N ALA A 173 3.65 10.02 14.16
CA ALA A 173 5.00 10.49 14.51
C ALA A 173 5.77 9.50 15.42
N ASP A 174 6.59 10.00 16.35
CA ASP A 174 7.28 9.18 17.34
C ASP A 174 6.54 9.09 18.69
N ASP A 175 5.42 9.80 18.85
CA ASP A 175 4.73 9.99 20.13
C ASP A 175 3.27 9.52 20.16
N ARG A 176 2.65 9.24 19.00
CA ARG A 176 1.25 8.77 18.86
C ARG A 176 1.14 7.48 18.04
N PRO A 177 1.85 6.39 18.39
CA PRO A 177 1.77 5.13 17.64
C PRO A 177 0.36 4.52 17.60
N ASP A 178 -0.53 4.93 18.51
CA ASP A 178 -1.95 4.57 18.51
C ASP A 178 -2.70 5.03 17.25
N LEU A 179 -2.32 6.17 16.66
CA LEU A 179 -3.00 6.73 15.49
C LEU A 179 -2.59 6.06 14.17
N PHE A 180 -1.63 5.13 14.19
CA PHE A 180 -1.17 4.47 12.98
C PHE A 180 -2.27 3.65 12.28
N SER A 181 -3.21 3.09 13.03
CA SER A 181 -4.33 2.33 12.46
C SER A 181 -5.64 2.57 13.22
N ALA A 182 -6.74 2.52 12.48
CA ALA A 182 -8.10 2.61 13.01
C ALA A 182 -9.03 1.59 12.32
N ASP A 183 -10.11 1.23 13.02
CA ASP A 183 -11.10 0.28 12.51
C ASP A 183 -12.27 0.99 11.83
N LEU A 184 -12.49 0.67 10.56
CA LEU A 184 -13.71 1.05 9.84
C LEU A 184 -14.71 -0.11 9.95
N SER A 185 -15.83 0.12 10.62
CA SER A 185 -16.83 -0.90 10.94
C SER A 185 -18.20 -0.52 10.40
N CYS A 186 -19.20 -1.39 10.55
CA CYS A 186 -20.58 -1.08 10.16
C CYS A 186 -21.27 -0.01 11.04
N PHE A 187 -20.58 0.51 12.05
CA PHE A 187 -21.03 1.62 12.89
C PHE A 187 -20.38 2.95 12.54
N SER A 188 -19.43 2.94 11.60
CA SER A 188 -18.80 4.14 11.06
C SER A 188 -19.74 4.83 10.08
N TYR A 189 -19.92 6.14 10.22
CA TYR A 189 -20.84 6.94 9.42
C TYR A 189 -20.13 7.65 8.25
N ASP A 190 -20.59 7.37 7.03
CA ASP A 190 -20.17 8.08 5.82
C ASP A 190 -21.00 9.36 5.67
N ILE A 191 -20.34 10.51 5.83
CA ILE A 191 -21.02 11.82 5.79
C ILE A 191 -21.52 12.21 4.39
N LEU A 192 -20.93 11.66 3.32
CA LEU A 192 -21.32 12.03 1.94
C LEU A 192 -22.42 11.14 1.40
N SER A 193 -22.38 9.86 1.78
CA SER A 193 -23.45 8.90 1.44
C SER A 193 -24.61 8.93 2.44
N GLU A 194 -24.46 9.71 3.52
CA GLU A 194 -25.40 9.88 4.63
C GLU A 194 -25.86 8.54 5.25
N ARG A 195 -24.95 7.56 5.34
CA ARG A 195 -25.27 6.21 5.82
C ARG A 195 -24.14 5.56 6.60
N GLN A 196 -24.49 4.48 7.29
CA GLN A 196 -23.51 3.61 7.93
C GLN A 196 -22.68 2.83 6.89
N ALA A 197 -21.41 2.59 7.21
CA ALA A 197 -20.49 1.90 6.33
C ALA A 197 -20.93 0.46 6.10
N VAL A 198 -20.75 -0.02 4.87
CA VAL A 198 -20.96 -1.41 4.51
C VAL A 198 -19.65 -1.94 3.98
N VAL A 199 -19.08 -2.92 4.67
CA VAL A 199 -17.73 -3.44 4.40
C VAL A 199 -17.54 -3.87 2.93
N SER A 200 -18.57 -4.44 2.30
CA SER A 200 -18.52 -4.87 0.89
C SER A 200 -18.38 -3.73 -0.12
N ASP A 201 -18.66 -2.49 0.28
CA ASP A 201 -18.63 -1.36 -0.62
C ASP A 201 -17.22 -0.79 -0.81
N PHE A 202 -16.26 -1.22 0.02
CA PHE A 202 -14.88 -0.72 0.02
C PHE A 202 -13.92 -1.68 -0.68
N LEU A 203 -12.93 -1.09 -1.33
CA LEU A 203 -11.82 -1.78 -1.96
C LEU A 203 -10.53 -1.54 -1.17
N ILE A 204 -9.67 -2.55 -1.11
CA ILE A 204 -8.31 -2.40 -0.56
C ILE A 204 -7.53 -1.33 -1.35
N GLY A 205 -7.13 -0.24 -0.72
CA GLY A 205 -6.48 0.90 -1.37
C GLY A 205 -7.40 2.11 -1.53
N ASP A 206 -8.68 1.99 -1.16
CA ASP A 206 -9.56 3.15 -1.02
C ASP A 206 -8.94 4.13 -0.01
N LEU A 207 -8.88 5.40 -0.41
CA LEU A 207 -8.53 6.51 0.46
C LEU A 207 -9.80 7.03 1.12
N ILE A 208 -9.75 7.18 2.44
CA ILE A 208 -10.82 7.77 3.23
C ILE A 208 -10.30 8.99 3.98
N ILE A 209 -11.16 10.00 4.07
CA ILE A 209 -10.97 11.15 4.95
C ILE A 209 -11.67 10.81 6.25
N VAL A 210 -10.92 10.76 7.35
CA VAL A 210 -11.44 10.53 8.69
C VAL A 210 -11.59 11.88 9.39
N PHE A 211 -12.79 12.16 9.87
CA PHE A 211 -13.10 13.42 10.56
C PHE A 211 -13.15 13.26 12.08
N SER A 212 -13.56 12.09 12.56
CA SER A 212 -13.54 11.79 13.99
C SER A 212 -13.29 10.31 14.26
N LEU A 213 -12.60 10.07 15.38
CA LEU A 213 -12.38 8.75 15.95
C LEU A 213 -13.09 8.64 17.29
N GLU A 214 -13.46 7.42 17.65
CA GLU A 214 -13.97 7.07 18.96
C GLU A 214 -13.22 5.87 19.54
N VAL A 215 -13.22 5.76 20.86
CA VAL A 215 -12.73 4.56 21.54
C VAL A 215 -13.68 3.41 21.25
N ARG A 216 -13.13 2.23 20.90
CA ARG A 216 -13.92 1.03 20.65
C ARG A 216 -14.71 0.62 21.90
N TYR A 217 -15.94 0.14 21.69
CA TYR A 217 -16.79 -0.33 22.79
C TYR A 217 -16.10 -1.43 23.62
N GLY A 218 -16.19 -1.32 24.95
CA GLY A 218 -15.60 -2.26 25.90
C GLY A 218 -14.08 -2.17 26.05
N VAL A 219 -13.42 -1.23 25.37
CA VAL A 219 -11.97 -1.04 25.45
C VAL A 219 -11.63 -0.01 26.54
N PRO A 220 -10.72 -0.32 27.49
CA PRO A 220 -10.34 0.62 28.54
C PRO A 220 -9.66 1.87 27.97
N PRO A 221 -9.91 3.08 28.54
CA PRO A 221 -9.33 4.34 28.07
C PRO A 221 -7.79 4.35 27.97
N ASP A 222 -7.09 3.59 28.83
CA ASP A 222 -5.63 3.56 28.89
C ASP A 222 -4.96 2.50 28.01
N SER A 223 -5.74 1.72 27.25
CA SER A 223 -5.25 0.56 26.49
C SER A 223 -4.73 0.88 25.08
N TYR A 224 -4.62 2.17 24.74
CA TYR A 224 -4.01 2.61 23.49
C TYR A 224 -2.50 2.31 23.48
N LEU A 225 -1.91 2.24 22.28
CA LEU A 225 -0.48 1.97 22.12
C LEU A 225 0.34 3.18 22.59
N ARG A 226 1.28 2.93 23.52
CA ARG A 226 2.20 3.94 24.08
C ARG A 226 3.65 3.73 23.67
N ASP A 227 3.91 2.77 22.79
CA ASP A 227 5.21 2.54 22.20
C ASP A 227 5.10 1.94 20.79
N SER A 228 6.20 2.00 20.05
CA SER A 228 6.28 1.56 18.66
C SER A 228 6.55 0.06 18.49
N THR A 229 6.77 -0.68 19.58
CA THR A 229 7.19 -2.10 19.53
C THR A 229 6.15 -2.99 18.83
N HIS A 230 4.89 -2.60 18.90
CA HIS A 230 3.77 -3.36 18.35
C HIS A 230 2.97 -2.58 17.30
N VAL A 231 3.50 -1.45 16.81
CA VAL A 231 2.78 -0.60 15.84
C VAL A 231 2.50 -1.32 14.53
N LEU A 232 3.32 -2.28 14.12
CA LEU A 232 3.11 -3.04 12.88
C LEU A 232 2.25 -4.29 13.08
N LYS A 233 1.87 -4.62 14.32
CA LYS A 233 1.02 -5.76 14.66
C LYS A 233 -0.44 -5.33 14.64
N LEU A 234 -1.20 -5.81 13.64
CA LEU A 234 -2.59 -5.41 13.47
C LEU A 234 -3.48 -5.76 14.67
N GLU A 235 -3.21 -6.88 15.33
CA GLU A 235 -3.91 -7.31 16.53
C GLU A 235 -3.70 -6.41 17.75
N SER A 236 -2.70 -5.53 17.70
CA SER A 236 -2.40 -4.56 18.75
C SER A 236 -3.21 -3.26 18.59
N HIS A 237 -3.74 -2.99 17.40
CA HIS A 237 -4.59 -1.83 17.10
C HIS A 237 -6.06 -2.15 17.36
N LYS A 238 -6.45 -2.08 18.64
CA LYS A 238 -7.81 -2.37 19.11
C LYS A 238 -8.49 -1.16 19.76
N TYR A 239 -7.84 0.00 19.76
CA TYR A 239 -8.31 1.16 20.51
C TYR A 239 -9.27 2.04 19.70
N TRP A 240 -8.87 2.44 18.50
CA TRP A 240 -9.63 3.40 17.68
C TRP A 240 -10.64 2.72 16.74
N SER A 241 -11.85 3.27 16.72
CA SER A 241 -12.85 3.07 15.67
C SER A 241 -13.07 4.39 14.93
N ILE A 242 -13.26 4.31 13.63
CA ILE A 242 -13.65 5.46 12.81
C ILE A 242 -15.12 5.76 13.09
N GLU A 243 -15.43 6.97 13.54
CA GLU A 243 -16.80 7.40 13.80
C GLU A 243 -17.39 8.07 12.55
N LYS A 244 -16.74 9.10 12.01
CA LYS A 244 -17.18 9.83 10.82
C LYS A 244 -16.09 9.88 9.76
N PHE A 245 -16.48 9.60 8.52
CA PHE A 245 -15.55 9.60 7.40
C PHE A 245 -16.24 9.98 6.07
N ALA A 246 -15.44 10.16 5.03
CA ALA A 246 -15.88 10.24 3.64
C ALA A 246 -14.91 9.44 2.75
N VAL A 247 -15.43 8.83 1.67
CA VAL A 247 -14.59 8.08 0.71
C VAL A 247 -14.13 9.01 -0.41
N VAL A 248 -12.84 9.02 -0.73
CA VAL A 248 -12.30 9.82 -1.84
C VAL A 248 -12.56 9.10 -3.17
N GLN A 249 -12.82 9.86 -4.23
CA GLN A 249 -13.10 9.31 -5.56
C GLN A 249 -12.02 8.32 -6.03
N ARG A 250 -12.47 7.14 -6.45
CA ARG A 250 -11.61 6.08 -6.98
C ARG A 250 -11.04 6.46 -8.34
N CYS A 251 -9.77 6.13 -8.56
CA CYS A 251 -9.19 6.08 -9.90
C CYS A 251 -9.49 4.72 -10.51
N VAL A 252 -10.38 4.69 -11.51
CA VAL A 252 -10.78 3.47 -12.22
C VAL A 252 -10.40 3.62 -13.68
N THR A 253 -9.77 2.60 -14.25
CA THR A 253 -9.43 2.60 -15.67
C THR A 253 -10.70 2.51 -16.52
N GLN A 254 -10.58 3.00 -17.75
CA GLN A 254 -11.49 2.56 -18.80
C GLN A 254 -11.28 1.05 -19.05
N PRO A 255 -12.19 0.39 -19.79
CA PRO A 255 -11.95 -0.98 -20.24
C PRO A 255 -10.62 -1.03 -21.03
N GLU A 256 -9.63 -1.73 -20.49
CA GLU A 256 -8.30 -1.87 -21.07
C GLU A 256 -8.05 -3.31 -21.53
N PRO A 257 -7.41 -3.54 -22.68
CA PRO A 257 -7.07 -4.87 -23.14
C PRO A 257 -6.05 -5.54 -22.21
N PHE A 258 -6.17 -6.86 -22.03
CA PHE A 258 -5.23 -7.65 -21.25
C PHE A 258 -4.84 -8.95 -21.95
N SER A 259 -3.68 -9.49 -21.56
CA SER A 259 -3.26 -10.87 -21.84
C SER A 259 -2.86 -11.61 -20.56
N VAL A 260 -3.08 -12.91 -20.55
CA VAL A 260 -2.61 -13.80 -19.49
C VAL A 260 -1.11 -13.99 -19.63
N HIS A 261 -0.37 -13.66 -18.57
CA HIS A 261 1.06 -13.91 -18.50
C HIS A 261 1.33 -15.42 -18.35
N GLN A 262 2.35 -15.93 -19.06
CA GLN A 262 2.66 -17.37 -19.09
C GLN A 262 3.06 -17.95 -17.72
N SER A 263 3.60 -17.13 -16.81
CA SER A 263 3.96 -17.59 -15.47
C SER A 263 2.73 -17.98 -14.67
N HIS A 264 2.69 -19.23 -14.21
CA HIS A 264 1.79 -19.64 -13.13
C HIS A 264 2.21 -18.94 -11.84
N PHE A 265 1.29 -18.15 -11.25
CA PHE A 265 1.53 -17.50 -9.97
C PHE A 265 1.13 -18.41 -8.81
N LYS A 266 -0.10 -18.95 -8.86
CA LYS A 266 -0.62 -19.99 -7.97
C LYS A 266 -1.53 -20.93 -8.79
N ALA A 267 -1.84 -22.12 -8.27
CA ALA A 267 -2.69 -23.08 -8.98
C ALA A 267 -4.08 -22.48 -9.33
N ASP A 268 -4.63 -21.66 -8.44
CA ASP A 268 -5.95 -21.03 -8.54
C ASP A 268 -5.94 -19.61 -9.12
N LYS A 269 -4.76 -19.02 -9.37
CA LYS A 269 -4.62 -17.62 -9.82
C LYS A 269 -3.62 -17.45 -10.96
N ARG A 270 -3.98 -16.63 -11.93
CA ARG A 270 -3.13 -16.21 -13.05
C ARG A 270 -2.77 -14.74 -12.91
N LEU A 271 -1.63 -14.38 -13.49
CA LEU A 271 -1.27 -12.99 -13.70
C LEU A 271 -1.77 -12.55 -15.07
N ILE A 272 -2.36 -11.37 -15.14
CA ILE A 272 -2.68 -10.71 -16.40
C ILE A 272 -1.85 -9.43 -16.53
N LEU A 273 -1.39 -9.17 -17.74
CA LEU A 273 -0.77 -7.92 -18.15
C LEU A 273 -1.85 -7.07 -18.80
N VAL A 274 -2.03 -5.87 -18.28
CA VAL A 274 -3.05 -4.94 -18.78
C VAL A 274 -2.35 -3.77 -19.43
N ASN A 275 -2.90 -3.34 -20.56
CA ASN A 275 -2.42 -2.14 -21.23
C ASN A 275 -2.53 -0.92 -20.29
N ASN A 276 -1.55 -0.02 -20.37
CA ASN A 276 -1.44 1.18 -19.52
C ASN A 276 -1.33 0.94 -18.00
N ILE A 277 -1.24 -0.32 -17.53
CA ILE A 277 -1.01 -0.62 -16.10
C ILE A 277 0.38 -1.25 -15.94
N LEU A 278 1.26 -0.54 -15.21
CA LEU A 278 2.64 -0.94 -14.97
C LEU A 278 2.82 -2.07 -13.93
N THR A 279 1.74 -2.53 -13.33
CA THR A 279 1.74 -3.61 -12.32
C THR A 279 0.79 -4.72 -12.78
N PRO A 280 1.26 -5.96 -12.90
CA PRO A 280 0.40 -7.08 -13.27
C PRO A 280 -0.72 -7.28 -12.27
N LEU A 281 -1.90 -7.63 -12.78
CA LEU A 281 -3.07 -7.95 -11.98
C LEU A 281 -3.15 -9.44 -11.72
N THR A 282 -3.71 -9.83 -10.58
CA THR A 282 -3.97 -11.23 -10.26
C THR A 282 -5.45 -11.54 -10.42
N VAL A 283 -5.77 -12.59 -11.19
CA VAL A 283 -7.15 -13.02 -11.49
C VAL A 283 -7.34 -14.49 -11.10
N PRO A 284 -8.47 -14.89 -10.50
CA PRO A 284 -8.83 -16.30 -10.34
C PRO A 284 -8.89 -17.03 -11.69
N THR A 285 -8.21 -18.17 -11.81
CA THR A 285 -8.14 -18.94 -13.07
C THR A 285 -9.52 -19.30 -13.63
N LYS A 286 -10.51 -19.54 -12.75
CA LYS A 286 -11.91 -19.83 -13.12
C LYS A 286 -12.60 -18.72 -13.92
N LEU A 287 -12.14 -17.48 -13.83
CA LEU A 287 -12.74 -16.35 -14.55
C LEU A 287 -12.18 -16.20 -15.97
N LEU A 288 -11.05 -16.84 -16.28
CA LEU A 288 -10.37 -16.70 -17.58
C LEU A 288 -10.83 -17.74 -18.60
N GLY A 289 -11.38 -18.88 -18.16
CA GLY A 289 -11.71 -19.99 -19.05
C GLY A 289 -10.48 -20.50 -19.81
N GLU A 290 -10.66 -20.83 -21.10
CA GLU A 290 -9.58 -21.23 -22.02
C GLU A 290 -8.89 -20.04 -22.70
N SER A 291 -9.53 -18.87 -22.65
CA SER A 291 -9.08 -17.68 -23.36
C SER A 291 -7.96 -16.98 -22.60
N CYS A 292 -6.93 -16.58 -23.34
CA CYS A 292 -5.75 -15.92 -22.77
C CYS A 292 -5.84 -14.40 -22.80
N ARG A 293 -7.00 -13.83 -23.18
CA ARG A 293 -7.13 -12.42 -23.54
C ARG A 293 -8.53 -11.89 -23.24
N GLY A 294 -8.63 -10.57 -23.11
CA GLY A 294 -9.90 -9.90 -22.93
C GLY A 294 -9.75 -8.42 -22.64
N VAL A 295 -10.76 -7.85 -22.01
CA VAL A 295 -10.82 -6.47 -21.55
C VAL A 295 -11.08 -6.45 -20.05
N VAL A 296 -10.45 -5.51 -19.34
CA VAL A 296 -10.55 -5.41 -17.88
C VAL A 296 -10.70 -3.97 -17.45
N ARG A 297 -11.51 -3.76 -16.41
CA ARG A 297 -11.54 -2.49 -15.67
C ARG A 297 -10.86 -2.70 -14.33
N ALA A 298 -9.92 -1.84 -14.00
CA ALA A 298 -9.14 -1.94 -12.79
C ALA A 298 -9.30 -0.70 -11.90
N PHE A 299 -9.37 -0.93 -10.59
CA PHE A 299 -9.15 0.11 -9.59
C PHE A 299 -7.65 0.27 -9.35
N LEU A 300 -7.18 1.52 -9.39
CA LEU A 300 -5.79 1.90 -9.20
C LEU A 300 -5.63 2.67 -7.88
N PRO A 301 -5.21 2.03 -6.77
CA PRO A 301 -4.90 2.75 -5.54
C PRO A 301 -3.91 3.90 -5.79
N GLN A 302 -4.26 5.11 -5.36
CA GLN A 302 -3.47 6.33 -5.59
C GLN A 302 -2.73 6.81 -4.34
N ALA A 303 -2.91 6.13 -3.20
CA ALA A 303 -2.26 6.41 -1.94
C ALA A 303 -1.79 5.10 -1.31
N ALA A 304 -0.75 5.19 -0.49
CA ALA A 304 -0.26 4.10 0.34
C ALA A 304 -0.10 4.61 1.79
N PRO A 305 -0.14 3.74 2.79
CA PRO A 305 0.18 4.15 4.15
C PRO A 305 1.68 4.43 4.32
N GLY A 306 2.02 5.27 5.29
CA GLY A 306 3.42 5.57 5.64
C GLY A 306 4.17 6.48 4.66
N LEU A 307 3.46 7.30 3.88
CA LEU A 307 4.05 8.43 3.15
C LEU A 307 4.56 9.51 4.12
N THR A 308 5.41 10.37 3.60
CA THR A 308 5.90 11.56 4.28
C THR A 308 5.36 12.77 3.53
N LEU A 309 5.02 13.85 4.23
CA LEU A 309 4.53 15.07 3.59
C LEU A 309 5.59 15.63 2.64
N SER A 310 5.10 16.21 1.54
CA SER A 310 5.94 16.79 0.49
C SER A 310 6.75 18.01 0.94
N SER A 311 6.39 18.64 2.07
CA SER A 311 7.06 19.81 2.65
C SER A 311 8.25 19.51 3.54
N LEU A 312 8.61 18.22 3.71
CA LEU A 312 9.77 17.86 4.51
C LEU A 312 11.03 18.50 3.92
N LYS A 313 11.76 19.26 4.75
CA LYS A 313 13.01 19.90 4.34
C LYS A 313 14.02 18.84 3.89
N PRO A 314 14.67 18.98 2.73
CA PRO A 314 15.67 18.02 2.27
C PRO A 314 16.92 18.03 3.16
N GLY A 315 17.75 16.99 3.05
CA GLY A 315 19.03 16.88 3.77
C GLY A 315 18.92 16.20 5.13
N VAL A 316 19.72 16.63 6.12
CA VAL A 316 19.82 16.00 7.45
C VAL A 316 18.46 15.95 8.17
N LEU A 317 17.61 16.97 7.97
CA LEU A 317 16.27 17.02 8.57
C LEU A 317 15.34 15.94 7.99
N TYR A 318 15.46 15.64 6.70
CA TYR A 318 14.73 14.56 6.04
C TYR A 318 15.10 13.20 6.63
N GLU A 319 16.40 12.95 6.79
CA GLU A 319 16.94 11.73 7.38
C GLU A 319 16.50 11.56 8.83
N GLU A 320 16.45 12.65 9.59
CA GLU A 320 16.02 12.63 10.99
C GLU A 320 14.57 12.18 11.14
N VAL A 321 13.66 12.76 10.35
CA VAL A 321 12.25 12.34 10.35
C VAL A 321 12.13 10.87 9.92
N ARG A 322 12.84 10.46 8.85
CA ARG A 322 12.84 9.05 8.41
C ARG A 322 13.34 8.11 9.49
N ARG A 323 14.38 8.49 10.23
CA ARG A 323 14.94 7.71 11.34
C ARG A 323 13.96 7.59 12.49
N ARG A 324 13.35 8.70 12.91
CA ARG A 324 12.36 8.70 14.01
C ARG A 324 11.10 7.92 13.67
N THR A 325 10.65 8.00 12.42
CA THR A 325 9.45 7.31 11.92
C THR A 325 9.75 5.95 11.27
N ALA A 326 10.99 5.45 11.36
CA ALA A 326 11.39 4.20 10.69
C ALA A 326 10.55 3.00 11.14
N HIS A 327 10.10 3.00 12.40
CA HIS A 327 9.24 1.97 12.97
C HIS A 327 7.82 1.95 12.39
N LEU A 328 7.38 3.05 11.79
CA LEU A 328 6.11 3.19 11.06
C LEU A 328 6.26 2.81 9.58
N GLY A 329 7.50 2.67 9.10
CA GLY A 329 7.79 2.21 7.76
C GLY A 329 7.51 0.72 7.61
N SER A 330 6.23 0.37 7.43
CA SER A 330 5.89 -0.91 6.80
C SER A 330 6.03 -0.76 5.28
N HIS A 331 6.62 -1.78 4.66
CA HIS A 331 6.64 -1.96 3.21
C HIS A 331 5.22 -2.30 2.76
N TRP A 332 4.39 -1.28 2.60
CA TRP A 332 3.23 -1.41 1.74
C TRP A 332 3.81 -1.42 0.33
N GLU A 333 4.02 -2.61 -0.26
CA GLU A 333 4.14 -2.70 -1.71
C GLU A 333 3.04 -1.80 -2.28
N ALA A 334 3.39 -0.93 -3.23
CA ALA A 334 2.44 -0.02 -3.88
C ALA A 334 1.13 -0.79 -4.08
N MET A 335 0.09 -0.34 -3.38
CA MET A 335 -1.15 -1.09 -3.20
C MET A 335 -1.58 -1.63 -4.55
N SER A 336 -1.61 -2.96 -4.69
CA SER A 336 -1.71 -3.56 -6.01
C SER A 336 -3.05 -3.17 -6.64
N PRO A 337 -3.07 -2.82 -7.93
CA PRO A 337 -4.31 -2.60 -8.65
C PRO A 337 -5.26 -3.82 -8.50
N GLN A 338 -6.56 -3.56 -8.52
CA GLN A 338 -7.58 -4.58 -8.34
C GLN A 338 -8.49 -4.67 -9.55
N VAL A 339 -8.83 -5.89 -9.95
CA VAL A 339 -9.79 -6.14 -11.02
C VAL A 339 -11.19 -5.86 -10.50
N LEU A 340 -11.92 -4.97 -11.17
CA LEU A 340 -13.31 -4.67 -10.88
C LEU A 340 -14.24 -5.48 -11.78
N ASP A 341 -13.89 -5.53 -13.06
CA ASP A 341 -14.67 -6.18 -14.10
C ASP A 341 -13.73 -6.79 -15.14
N LEU A 342 -14.12 -7.93 -15.69
CA LEU A 342 -13.32 -8.75 -16.59
C LEU A 342 -14.20 -9.38 -17.65
N GLU A 343 -13.98 -9.00 -18.89
CA GLU A 343 -14.63 -9.58 -20.06
C GLU A 343 -13.61 -10.38 -20.84
N VAL A 344 -13.83 -11.69 -20.92
CA VAL A 344 -12.97 -12.61 -21.64
C VAL A 344 -13.42 -12.66 -23.10
N VAL A 345 -12.45 -12.62 -24.01
CA VAL A 345 -12.71 -12.56 -25.45
C VAL A 345 -12.30 -13.88 -26.09
N ASP A 346 -13.19 -14.49 -26.88
CA ASP A 346 -12.92 -15.75 -27.57
C ASP A 346 -11.85 -15.58 -28.67
N ASN A 347 -11.01 -16.62 -28.78
CA ASN A 347 -9.97 -16.74 -29.79
C ASN A 347 -10.59 -16.72 -31.20
N GLY A 348 -10.52 -15.57 -31.89
CA GLY A 348 -11.02 -15.40 -33.26
C GLY A 348 -12.03 -14.26 -33.45
N SER A 349 -12.52 -13.65 -32.37
CA SER A 349 -13.38 -12.47 -32.49
C SER A 349 -12.60 -11.25 -33.01
N MET A 350 -13.30 -10.27 -33.59
CA MET A 350 -12.70 -8.99 -33.99
C MET A 350 -12.06 -8.25 -32.80
N LEU A 351 -12.66 -8.36 -31.61
CA LEU A 351 -12.09 -7.85 -30.37
C LEU A 351 -10.72 -8.48 -30.06
N SER A 352 -10.54 -9.78 -30.32
CA SER A 352 -9.23 -10.43 -30.13
C SER A 352 -8.14 -9.80 -30.99
N ARG A 353 -8.44 -9.37 -32.22
CA ARG A 353 -7.46 -8.70 -33.11
C ARG A 353 -7.14 -7.30 -32.62
N LEU A 354 -8.15 -6.54 -32.17
CA LEU A 354 -7.94 -5.22 -31.56
C LEU A 354 -7.11 -5.31 -30.28
N VAL A 355 -7.32 -6.36 -29.48
CA VAL A 355 -6.53 -6.65 -28.28
C VAL A 355 -5.08 -6.99 -28.67
N GLU A 356 -4.85 -7.77 -29.74
CA GLU A 356 -3.49 -8.05 -30.24
C GLU A 356 -2.72 -6.79 -30.63
N GLU A 357 -3.37 -5.86 -31.33
CA GLU A 357 -2.74 -4.60 -31.74
C GLU A 357 -2.45 -3.65 -30.57
N CYS A 358 -3.12 -3.83 -29.43
CA CYS A 358 -2.98 -2.94 -28.27
C CYS A 358 -2.02 -3.47 -27.20
N ILE A 359 -1.70 -4.77 -27.20
CA ILE A 359 -0.77 -5.33 -26.21
C ILE A 359 0.65 -5.19 -26.74
N ASP A 360 1.18 -3.97 -26.63
CA ASP A 360 2.62 -3.82 -26.47
C ASP A 360 2.97 -4.46 -25.13
N VAL A 361 3.85 -5.46 -25.17
CA VAL A 361 4.24 -6.21 -23.98
C VAL A 361 4.87 -5.23 -23.00
N ASN A 362 4.14 -4.90 -21.92
CA ASN A 362 4.63 -4.01 -20.86
C ASN A 362 5.85 -4.66 -20.18
N THR A 363 7.03 -4.47 -20.76
CA THR A 363 8.33 -4.90 -20.23
C THR A 363 8.52 -4.35 -18.82
N GLU A 364 8.01 -3.15 -18.54
CA GLU A 364 8.02 -2.58 -17.19
C GLU A 364 7.10 -3.34 -16.21
N ALA A 365 5.90 -3.76 -16.64
CA ALA A 365 5.04 -4.59 -15.80
C ALA A 365 5.65 -5.98 -15.54
N ILE A 366 6.39 -6.52 -16.50
CA ILE A 366 7.15 -7.75 -16.28
C ILE A 366 8.30 -7.50 -15.31
N ALA A 367 9.00 -6.37 -15.39
CA ALA A 367 10.08 -6.02 -14.47
C ALA A 367 9.58 -5.97 -13.01
N THR A 368 8.39 -5.43 -12.74
CA THR A 368 7.82 -5.42 -11.38
C THR A 368 7.53 -6.81 -10.79
N LEU A 369 7.44 -7.86 -11.62
CA LEU A 369 7.34 -9.24 -11.14
C LEU A 369 8.66 -9.77 -10.56
N TYR A 370 9.79 -9.24 -11.04
CA TYR A 370 11.14 -9.71 -10.72
C TYR A 370 11.92 -8.74 -9.83
N GLU A 371 11.45 -7.50 -9.71
CA GLU A 371 12.05 -6.46 -8.88
C GLU A 371 11.22 -6.17 -7.62
N ASP A 372 11.91 -6.03 -6.48
CA ASP A 372 11.36 -5.58 -5.22
C ASP A 372 11.55 -4.07 -5.09
N ARG A 373 10.50 -3.32 -5.45
CA ARG A 373 10.48 -1.86 -5.29
C ARG A 373 10.29 -1.42 -3.82
N GLY A 374 10.28 -2.36 -2.88
CA GLY A 374 10.14 -2.10 -1.45
C GLY A 374 11.41 -1.55 -0.81
N THR A 375 11.21 -0.69 0.19
CA THR A 375 12.24 -0.14 1.08
C THR A 375 12.21 -0.92 2.38
N HIS A 376 13.29 -1.59 2.76
CA HIS A 376 13.33 -2.54 3.88
C HIS A 376 14.18 -2.03 5.06
N PRO A 377 13.59 -1.30 6.03
CA PRO A 377 14.25 -1.06 7.31
C PRO A 377 14.54 -2.38 8.03
N THR A 378 15.80 -2.59 8.38
CA THR A 378 16.27 -3.79 9.06
C THR A 378 17.48 -3.48 9.96
N LYS A 379 18.05 -4.51 10.58
CA LYS A 379 19.34 -4.46 11.26
C LYS A 379 20.32 -5.38 10.57
N VAL A 380 21.58 -4.96 10.53
CA VAL A 380 22.67 -5.86 10.13
C VAL A 380 22.95 -6.82 11.27
N GLU A 381 22.72 -8.10 11.04
CA GLU A 381 22.83 -9.18 12.04
C GLU A 381 24.24 -9.76 12.10
N LYS A 382 24.96 -9.74 10.97
CA LYS A 382 26.32 -10.29 10.86
C LYS A 382 27.14 -9.47 9.88
N VAL A 383 28.41 -9.27 10.19
CA VAL A 383 29.42 -8.71 9.28
C VAL A 383 30.60 -9.68 9.27
N THR A 384 31.04 -10.09 8.09
CA THR A 384 32.20 -10.96 7.91
C THR A 384 33.17 -10.30 6.95
N CYS A 385 34.38 -10.01 7.43
CA CYS A 385 35.44 -9.42 6.62
C CYS A 385 36.30 -10.53 6.02
N GLY A 386 36.21 -10.72 4.70
CA GLY A 386 37.12 -11.57 3.94
C GLY A 386 38.32 -10.79 3.40
N LEU A 387 39.24 -11.50 2.73
CA LEU A 387 40.45 -10.89 2.15
C LEU A 387 40.17 -9.82 1.10
N ARG A 388 39.04 -9.90 0.40
CA ARG A 388 38.70 -9.01 -0.74
C ARG A 388 37.29 -8.42 -0.67
N THR A 389 36.44 -8.96 0.19
CA THR A 389 35.03 -8.62 0.23
C THR A 389 34.59 -8.55 1.68
N VAL A 390 33.67 -7.64 1.95
CA VAL A 390 32.94 -7.62 3.21
C VAL A 390 31.55 -8.12 2.92
N THR A 391 31.14 -9.16 3.63
CA THR A 391 29.79 -9.69 3.55
C THR A 391 29.00 -9.29 4.77
N ILE A 392 27.75 -8.93 4.53
CA ILE A 392 26.78 -8.57 5.55
C ILE A 392 25.59 -9.50 5.46
N GLN A 393 24.97 -9.74 6.60
CA GLN A 393 23.73 -10.49 6.69
C GLN A 393 22.67 -9.64 7.37
N PHE A 394 21.47 -9.62 6.80
CA PHE A 394 20.32 -8.93 7.35
C PHE A 394 19.04 -9.67 6.96
N THR A 395 17.98 -9.45 7.72
CA THR A 395 16.68 -10.08 7.47
C THR A 395 15.67 -9.04 7.00
N ILE A 396 15.06 -9.24 5.84
CA ILE A 396 13.97 -8.39 5.35
C ILE A 396 12.60 -9.09 5.48
N GLY A 397 11.54 -8.30 5.49
CA GLY A 397 10.15 -8.77 5.66
C GLY A 397 9.63 -8.67 7.10
N THR A 398 8.32 -8.60 7.22
CA THR A 398 7.57 -8.50 8.49
C THR A 398 6.56 -9.64 8.61
N PRO A 399 5.94 -9.88 9.78
CA PRO A 399 4.80 -10.80 9.87
C PRO A 399 3.63 -10.40 8.96
N SER A 400 3.45 -9.10 8.75
CA SER A 400 2.37 -8.53 7.95
C SER A 400 2.70 -8.47 6.44
N TYR A 401 3.98 -8.54 6.07
CA TYR A 401 4.44 -8.46 4.69
C TYR A 401 5.61 -9.41 4.44
N SER A 402 5.42 -10.38 3.54
CA SER A 402 6.46 -11.33 3.17
C SER A 402 7.29 -10.81 2.01
N ALA A 403 8.56 -10.49 2.25
CA ALA A 403 9.52 -10.25 1.18
C ALA A 403 9.58 -11.48 0.26
N ALA A 404 9.38 -11.28 -1.04
CA ALA A 404 9.32 -12.39 -1.98
C ALA A 404 10.73 -12.82 -2.36
N ILE A 405 11.21 -13.95 -1.83
CA ILE A 405 12.55 -14.50 -2.09
C ILE A 405 12.92 -14.54 -3.58
N ARG A 406 11.95 -14.77 -4.46
CA ARG A 406 12.15 -14.79 -5.92
C ARG A 406 12.66 -13.47 -6.52
N LYS A 407 12.49 -12.34 -5.82
CA LYS A 407 12.98 -11.02 -6.23
C LYS A 407 14.44 -10.76 -5.79
N TRP A 408 14.92 -11.53 -4.81
CA TRP A 408 16.24 -11.40 -4.19
C TRP A 408 17.15 -12.55 -4.59
N LYS A 409 17.53 -12.61 -5.87
CA LYS A 409 18.40 -13.67 -6.41
C LYS A 409 19.87 -13.29 -6.25
N LYS A 410 20.76 -14.28 -6.36
CA LYS A 410 22.20 -14.01 -6.46
C LYS A 410 22.47 -13.05 -7.62
N GLY A 411 23.27 -12.01 -7.38
CA GLY A 411 23.58 -10.96 -8.33
C GLY A 411 22.59 -9.78 -8.34
N THR A 412 21.48 -9.85 -7.60
CA THR A 412 20.60 -8.68 -7.41
C THR A 412 21.40 -7.56 -6.75
N ARG A 413 21.41 -6.38 -7.37
CA ARG A 413 22.01 -5.18 -6.78
C ARG A 413 21.02 -4.50 -5.85
N CYS A 414 21.52 -4.04 -4.72
CA CYS A 414 20.76 -3.24 -3.78
C CYS A 414 21.63 -2.13 -3.19
N SER A 415 20.96 -1.15 -2.61
CA SER A 415 21.56 -0.08 -1.83
C SER A 415 21.23 -0.29 -0.35
N LEU A 416 22.24 -0.11 0.48
CA LEU A 416 22.15 -0.08 1.94
C LEU A 416 22.41 1.36 2.41
N GLU A 417 21.40 1.99 2.96
CA GLU A 417 21.46 3.31 3.57
C GLU A 417 21.64 3.13 5.09
N THR A 418 22.71 3.70 5.64
CA THR A 418 23.00 3.64 7.09
C THR A 418 22.27 4.73 7.86
N ALA A 419 22.23 4.62 9.19
CA ALA A 419 21.65 5.66 10.04
C ALA A 419 22.39 7.02 9.97
N ALA A 420 23.59 7.07 9.40
CA ALA A 420 24.37 8.28 9.19
C ALA A 420 24.18 8.90 7.79
N GLY A 421 23.28 8.34 6.96
CA GLY A 421 23.04 8.79 5.59
C GLY A 421 23.97 8.17 4.53
N ASP A 422 24.98 7.41 4.93
CA ASP A 422 25.87 6.74 3.96
C ASP A 422 25.13 5.70 3.12
N ILE A 423 25.32 5.73 1.80
CA ILE A 423 24.76 4.75 0.85
C ILE A 423 25.87 3.83 0.34
N LEU A 424 25.71 2.53 0.63
CA LEU A 424 26.59 1.45 0.21
C LEU A 424 25.89 0.59 -0.86
N SER A 425 26.52 0.43 -2.02
CA SER A 425 26.06 -0.54 -3.02
C SER A 425 26.46 -1.95 -2.59
N VAL A 426 25.50 -2.86 -2.63
CA VAL A 426 25.64 -4.25 -2.19
C VAL A 426 25.10 -5.20 -3.26
N LEU A 427 25.70 -6.38 -3.34
CA LEU A 427 25.32 -7.45 -4.26
C LEU A 427 24.82 -8.64 -3.45
N VAL A 428 23.61 -9.10 -3.72
CA VAL A 428 23.06 -10.30 -3.08
C VAL A 428 23.89 -11.51 -3.49
N GLU A 429 24.45 -12.23 -2.52
CA GLU A 429 25.17 -13.49 -2.73
C GLU A 429 24.24 -14.68 -2.54
N ASN A 430 23.36 -14.59 -1.54
CA ASN A 430 22.39 -15.63 -1.21
C ASN A 430 21.17 -15.04 -0.51
N ALA A 431 20.01 -15.68 -0.71
CA ALA A 431 18.78 -15.36 -0.02
C ALA A 431 18.09 -16.66 0.42
N ILE A 432 17.70 -16.73 1.70
CA ILE A 432 17.12 -17.93 2.31
C ILE A 432 15.75 -17.57 2.88
N PRO A 433 14.68 -18.35 2.60
CA PRO A 433 13.37 -18.04 3.13
C PRO A 433 13.28 -18.48 4.60
N LEU A 434 12.78 -17.60 5.45
CA LEU A 434 12.53 -17.85 6.87
C LEU A 434 11.10 -17.43 7.24
N LYS A 435 10.15 -18.36 7.16
CA LYS A 435 8.71 -18.08 7.38
C LYS A 435 8.23 -16.95 6.44
N SER A 436 7.85 -15.80 6.99
CA SER A 436 7.43 -14.60 6.23
C SER A 436 8.58 -13.60 5.99
N ARG A 437 9.83 -14.03 6.20
CA ARG A 437 11.02 -13.18 6.07
C ARG A 437 12.02 -13.82 5.11
N VAL A 438 12.99 -13.03 4.68
CA VAL A 438 14.11 -13.50 3.86
C VAL A 438 15.40 -13.06 4.53
N ILE A 439 16.26 -14.02 4.85
CA ILE A 439 17.62 -13.74 5.28
C ILE A 439 18.45 -13.53 4.03
N ILE A 440 19.08 -12.37 3.90
CA ILE A 440 19.92 -12.01 2.78
C ILE A 440 21.37 -11.95 3.25
N THR A 441 22.25 -12.61 2.52
CA THR A 441 23.69 -12.40 2.60
C THR A 441 24.12 -11.63 1.37
N ALA A 442 24.78 -10.49 1.56
CA ALA A 442 25.20 -9.61 0.47
C ALA A 442 26.65 -9.14 0.66
N SER A 443 27.37 -8.94 -0.45
CA SER A 443 28.72 -8.38 -0.45
C SER A 443 28.70 -6.89 -0.80
N ILE A 444 29.48 -6.07 -0.11
CA ILE A 444 29.61 -4.64 -0.42
C ILE A 444 30.47 -4.45 -1.68
N ILE A 445 29.96 -3.72 -2.68
CA ILE A 445 30.54 -3.59 -4.03
C ILE A 445 31.71 -2.58 -4.09
N LYS A 446 31.94 -1.76 -3.05
CA LYS A 446 32.95 -0.68 -3.10
C LYS A 446 34.37 -1.18 -2.78
N SER A 447 35.35 -0.75 -3.58
CA SER A 447 36.78 -1.03 -3.40
C SER A 447 37.41 -0.33 -2.18
N ARG A 448 36.75 0.70 -1.63
CA ARG A 448 37.21 1.49 -0.48
C ARG A 448 36.04 1.80 0.44
N VAL A 449 35.57 0.80 1.17
CA VAL A 449 34.69 1.06 2.32
C VAL A 449 35.59 1.51 3.47
N ASP A 450 35.34 2.68 4.06
CA ASP A 450 36.08 3.12 5.25
C ASP A 450 35.88 2.06 6.34
N VAL A 451 36.99 1.54 6.89
CA VAL A 451 36.99 0.51 7.94
C VAL A 451 36.17 0.97 9.15
N ARG A 452 36.09 2.29 9.39
CA ARG A 452 35.23 2.86 10.43
C ARG A 452 33.76 2.51 10.24
N ILE A 453 33.26 2.59 9.01
CA ILE A 453 31.87 2.25 8.67
C ILE A 453 31.63 0.76 8.94
N LEU A 454 32.58 -0.11 8.58
CA LEU A 454 32.44 -1.56 8.76
C LEU A 454 32.29 -1.96 10.23
N ASN A 455 33.06 -1.33 11.11
CA ASN A 455 33.00 -1.60 12.55
C ASN A 455 31.68 -1.12 13.18
N THR A 456 31.03 -0.12 12.57
CA THR A 456 29.74 0.40 13.06
C THR A 456 28.53 -0.31 12.47
N LEU A 457 28.69 -1.06 11.36
CA LEU A 457 27.55 -1.70 10.68
C LEU A 457 26.87 -2.76 11.54
N LEU A 458 27.61 -3.55 12.32
CA LEU A 458 27.02 -4.65 13.10
C LEU A 458 26.01 -4.11 14.13
N GLY A 459 24.77 -4.59 14.05
CA GLY A 459 23.66 -4.16 14.91
C GLY A 459 23.05 -2.80 14.52
N GLN A 460 23.62 -2.10 13.54
CA GLN A 460 23.09 -0.83 13.06
C GLN A 460 21.76 -1.03 12.33
N HIS A 461 20.83 -0.10 12.54
CA HIS A 461 19.64 0.01 11.71
C HIS A 461 20.02 0.57 10.34
N VAL A 462 19.58 -0.13 9.30
CA VAL A 462 19.85 0.20 7.91
C VAL A 462 18.57 0.10 7.10
N ILE A 463 18.54 0.76 5.95
CA ILE A 463 17.44 0.70 5.00
C ILE A 463 17.96 0.06 3.72
N ILE A 464 17.33 -1.02 3.28
CA ILE A 464 17.72 -1.76 2.08
C ILE A 464 16.73 -1.49 0.95
N ASN A 465 17.21 -1.12 -0.23
CA ASN A 465 16.39 -0.97 -1.44
C ASN A 465 17.00 -1.80 -2.56
N GLN A 466 16.18 -2.50 -3.35
CA GLN A 466 16.68 -3.11 -4.59
C GLN A 466 16.93 -2.00 -5.62
N ASP A 467 18.08 -2.04 -6.28
CA ASP A 467 18.39 -1.12 -7.37
C ASP A 467 17.59 -1.58 -8.59
N CYS A 468 16.39 -1.03 -8.77
CA CYS A 468 15.54 -1.29 -9.93
C CYS A 468 16.13 -0.54 -11.13
N GLY A 469 16.40 -1.25 -12.22
CA GLY A 469 17.26 -0.76 -13.29
C GLY A 469 16.79 0.57 -13.90
N LYS A 470 17.64 1.61 -13.81
CA LYS A 470 17.77 2.66 -14.85
C LYS A 470 18.86 2.26 -15.85
N ASN A 471 18.92 1.00 -16.26
CA ASN A 471 19.92 0.57 -17.24
C ASN A 471 19.64 1.19 -18.60
#